data_AF-A0A971UV80-F1
#
_entry.id   AF-A0A971UV80-F1
#
_cell.length_a   1.000
_cell.length_b   1.000
_cell.length_c   1.000
_cell.angle_alpha   90.00
_cell.angle_beta   90.00
_cell.angle_gamma   90.00
#
_symmetry.space_group_name_H-M   'P 1'
#
loop_
_entity.id
_entity.type
_entity.pdbx_description
1 polymer ?
#
loop_
_entity_poly.entity_id
_entity_poly.type
_entity_poly.pdbx_seq_one_letter_code
_entity_poly.pdbx_strand_id
1 'polypeptide(L)'
;AIGSATIGRLSDKIRKRKLPMLIYGSVYIVSWLILVFTNGGKPPIEILVPLLFIMGLSSPAFALGWACSKEVNPPEITGIATSVVNIGGFLRGAILPPIVGSVIDKYEGVLGPIKLYQNSFLYCLIAVVIGYIAIFLVKETNCKNIYKPK
;
A
#
# COMPACT_ATOMS: atom_id res chain seq x y z
N ALA A 1 16.12 1.18 0.39
CA ALA A 1 16.94 2.32 0.83
C ALA A 1 16.58 3.63 0.11
N ILE A 2 16.53 3.67 -1.23
CA ILE A 2 16.28 4.93 -1.99
C ILE A 2 14.83 5.43 -1.84
N GLY A 3 13.83 4.54 -1.93
CA GLY A 3 12.42 4.89 -1.72
C GLY A 3 12.12 5.38 -0.30
N SER A 4 12.67 4.72 0.73
CA SER A 4 12.51 5.15 2.11
C SER A 4 13.19 6.50 2.40
N ALA A 5 14.33 6.78 1.78
CA ALA A 5 15.03 8.07 1.93
C ALA A 5 14.31 9.24 1.24
N THR A 6 13.68 8.99 0.08
CA THR A 6 12.90 10.00 -0.64
C THR A 6 11.57 10.27 0.05
N ILE A 7 10.87 9.23 0.52
CA ILE A 7 9.63 9.34 1.29
C ILE A 7 9.88 10.06 2.62
N GLY A 8 10.95 9.70 3.33
CA GLY A 8 11.34 10.37 4.57
C GLY A 8 11.63 11.85 4.35
N ARG A 9 12.47 12.18 3.37
CA ARG A 9 12.78 13.59 3.03
C ARG A 9 11.57 14.37 2.56
N LEU A 10 10.68 13.79 1.76
CA LEU A 10 9.47 14.47 1.27
C LEU A 10 8.47 14.69 2.41
N SER A 11 8.30 13.69 3.29
CA SER A 11 7.46 13.81 4.50
C SER A 11 7.99 14.87 5.46
N ASP A 12 9.31 14.90 5.71
CA ASP A 12 9.94 15.89 6.59
C ASP A 12 9.89 17.30 6.01
N LYS A 13 10.03 17.46 4.69
CA LYS A 13 9.97 18.77 4.03
C LYS A 13 8.56 19.35 3.97
N ILE A 14 7.53 18.50 3.90
CA ILE A 14 6.12 18.91 3.77
C ILE A 14 5.44 19.11 5.14
N ARG A 15 5.98 18.57 6.25
CA ARG A 15 5.39 18.62 7.60
C ARG A 15 3.92 18.14 7.65
N LYS A 16 3.48 17.36 6.66
CA LYS A 16 2.17 16.70 6.61
C LYS A 16 2.37 15.26 6.21
N ARG A 17 1.69 14.33 6.89
CA ARG A 17 1.82 12.88 6.62
C ARG A 17 0.77 12.33 5.67
N LYS A 18 -0.43 12.92 5.64
CA LYS A 18 -1.53 12.49 4.76
C LYS A 18 -1.22 12.73 3.27
N LEU A 19 -0.64 13.88 2.94
CA LEU A 19 -0.36 14.27 1.56
C LEU A 19 0.70 13.36 0.88
N PRO A 20 1.84 13.03 1.53
CA PRO A 20 2.74 11.99 1.03
C PRO A 20 2.06 10.63 0.88
N MET A 21 1.29 10.16 1.88
CA MET A 21 0.57 8.89 1.78
C MET A 21 -0.36 8.83 0.56
N LEU A 22 -1.06 9.93 0.28
CA LEU A 22 -2.01 10.03 -0.82
C LEU A 22 -1.29 10.08 -2.19
N ILE A 23 -0.17 10.80 -2.29
CA ILE A 23 0.65 10.81 -3.52
C ILE A 23 1.23 9.42 -3.79
N TYR A 24 1.96 8.83 -2.84
CA TYR A 24 2.56 7.50 -3.06
C TYR A 24 1.50 6.41 -3.22
N GLY A 25 0.38 6.50 -2.51
CA GLY A 25 -0.77 5.61 -2.69
C GLY A 25 -1.38 5.72 -4.08
N SER A 26 -1.53 6.93 -4.63
CA SER A 26 -2.03 7.13 -6.00
C SER A 26 -1.07 6.59 -7.05
N VAL A 27 0.24 6.82 -6.89
CA VAL A 27 1.27 6.25 -7.78
C VAL A 27 1.20 4.73 -7.75
N TYR A 28 1.05 4.13 -6.56
CA TYR A 28 0.95 2.68 -6.42
C TYR A 28 -0.32 2.09 -7.05
N ILE A 29 -1.47 2.76 -6.92
CA ILE A 29 -2.71 2.36 -7.63
C ILE A 29 -2.53 2.46 -9.14
N VAL A 30 -1.98 3.57 -9.63
CA VAL A 30 -1.77 3.77 -11.07
C VAL A 30 -0.83 2.70 -11.61
N SER A 31 0.23 2.35 -10.88
CA SER A 31 1.11 1.24 -11.25
C SER A 31 0.37 -0.10 -11.32
N TRP A 32 -0.50 -0.40 -10.34
CA TRP A 32 -1.34 -1.60 -10.37
C TRP A 32 -2.35 -1.61 -11.52
N LEU A 33 -2.97 -0.47 -11.84
CA LEU A 33 -3.88 -0.32 -12.98
C LEU A 33 -3.16 -0.60 -14.30
N ILE A 34 -1.96 -0.01 -14.49
CA ILE A 34 -1.14 -0.27 -15.67
C ILE A 34 -0.79 -1.77 -15.75
N LEU A 35 -0.40 -2.39 -14.62
CA LEU A 35 -0.06 -3.82 -14.60
C LEU A 35 -1.24 -4.71 -15.01
N VAL A 36 -2.45 -4.41 -14.53
CA VAL A 36 -3.66 -5.22 -14.76
C VAL A 36 -4.26 -4.99 -16.16
N PHE A 37 -4.27 -3.75 -16.64
CA PHE A 37 -4.97 -3.38 -17.87
C PHE A 37 -4.06 -3.33 -19.11
N THR A 38 -2.74 -3.19 -18.96
CA THR A 38 -1.84 -3.23 -20.11
C THR A 38 -1.79 -4.63 -20.70
N ASN A 39 -2.19 -4.75 -21.96
CA ASN A 39 -2.10 -5.97 -22.78
C ASN A 39 -2.76 -7.21 -22.15
N GLY A 40 -3.88 -7.02 -21.44
CA GLY A 40 -4.63 -8.11 -20.81
C GLY A 40 -3.88 -8.84 -19.70
N GLY A 41 -2.96 -8.18 -18.99
CA GLY A 41 -2.15 -8.78 -17.92
C GLY A 41 -0.78 -9.30 -18.39
N LYS A 42 -0.34 -8.95 -19.61
CA LYS A 42 1.00 -9.27 -20.12
C LYS A 42 1.72 -8.01 -20.63
N PRO A 43 2.11 -7.07 -19.74
CA PRO A 43 2.89 -5.91 -20.15
C PRO A 43 4.24 -6.35 -20.76
N PRO A 44 4.73 -5.68 -21.80
CA PRO A 44 6.06 -5.93 -22.35
C PRO A 44 7.13 -5.66 -21.30
N ILE A 45 8.24 -6.39 -21.37
CA ILE A 45 9.31 -6.39 -20.35
C ILE A 45 9.87 -4.98 -20.10
N GLU A 46 9.89 -4.15 -21.14
CA GLU A 46 10.37 -2.76 -21.12
C GLU A 46 9.53 -1.86 -20.22
N ILE A 47 8.23 -2.14 -20.08
CA ILE A 47 7.32 -1.41 -19.19
C ILE A 47 7.31 -2.05 -17.81
N LEU A 48 7.44 -3.37 -17.73
CA LEU A 48 7.38 -4.10 -16.47
C LEU A 48 8.51 -3.71 -15.50
N VAL A 49 9.75 -3.61 -15.99
CA VAL A 49 10.92 -3.25 -15.17
C VAL A 49 10.78 -1.87 -14.49
N PRO A 50 10.52 -0.76 -15.21
CA PRO A 50 10.33 0.53 -14.58
C PRO A 50 9.08 0.57 -13.69
N LEU A 51 8.01 -0.16 -14.05
CA LEU A 51 6.80 -0.23 -13.24
C LEU A 51 7.05 -0.88 -11.88
N LEU A 52 7.73 -2.04 -11.85
CA LEU A 52 8.11 -2.72 -10.61
C LEU A 52 9.06 -1.86 -9.77
N PHE A 53 9.94 -1.09 -10.41
CA PHE A 53 10.80 -0.15 -9.71
C PHE A 53 10.00 0.97 -9.02
N ILE A 54 9.04 1.58 -9.72
CA ILE A 54 8.14 2.61 -9.16
C ILE A 54 7.28 2.05 -8.03
N MET A 55 6.77 0.82 -8.18
CA MET A 55 6.03 0.12 -7.14
C MET A 55 6.91 -0.11 -5.90
N GLY A 56 8.13 -0.59 -6.09
CA GLY A 56 9.11 -0.78 -5.01
C GLY A 56 9.52 0.52 -4.33
N LEU A 57 9.62 1.63 -5.06
CA LEU A 57 9.88 2.96 -4.51
C LEU A 57 8.71 3.49 -3.68
N SER A 58 7.47 3.10 -3.99
CA SER A 58 6.25 3.55 -3.31
C SER A 58 5.88 2.69 -2.10
N SER A 59 6.33 1.44 -2.05
CA SER A 59 6.13 0.53 -0.90
C SER A 59 6.49 1.08 0.49
N PRO A 60 7.60 1.84 0.69
CA PRO A 60 7.92 2.38 2.01
C PRO A 60 6.93 3.43 2.51
N ALA A 61 5.98 3.91 1.69
CA ALA A 61 4.91 4.80 2.14
C ALA A 61 4.04 4.15 3.23
N PHE A 62 3.97 2.82 3.27
CA PHE A 62 3.28 2.09 4.32
C PHE A 62 3.90 2.33 5.71
N ALA A 63 5.21 2.56 5.80
CA ALA A 63 5.88 2.86 7.07
C ALA A 63 5.43 4.21 7.66
N LEU A 64 4.92 5.14 6.83
CA LEU A 64 4.29 6.36 7.32
C LEU A 64 3.03 6.06 8.14
N GLY A 65 2.36 4.93 7.89
CA GLY A 65 1.18 4.48 8.66
C GLY A 65 1.52 4.25 10.13
N TRP A 66 2.64 3.58 10.39
CA TRP A 66 3.17 3.43 11.75
C TRP A 66 3.54 4.78 12.36
N ALA A 67 4.15 5.68 11.58
CA ALA A 67 4.47 7.00 12.05
C ALA A 67 3.19 7.75 12.48
N CYS A 68 2.15 7.81 11.63
CA CYS A 68 0.87 8.43 11.95
C CYS A 68 0.23 7.84 13.20
N SER A 69 0.22 6.50 13.33
CA SER A 69 -0.30 5.82 14.53
C SER A 69 0.41 6.27 15.81
N LYS A 70 1.72 6.54 15.74
CA LYS A 70 2.50 7.03 16.88
C LYS A 70 2.19 8.48 17.24
N GLU A 71 1.77 9.31 16.29
CA GLU A 71 1.46 10.73 16.52
C GLU A 71 0.04 11.00 17.03
N VAL A 72 -0.89 10.09 16.78
CA VAL A 72 -2.27 10.20 17.26
C VAL A 72 -2.38 9.78 18.74
N ASN A 73 -1.44 8.98 19.23
CA ASN A 73 -1.54 8.35 20.54
C ASN A 73 -0.60 8.99 21.60
N PRO A 74 -1.01 8.99 22.88
CA PRO A 74 -0.14 9.37 24.00
C PRO A 74 1.15 8.56 24.01
N PRO A 75 2.31 9.17 24.36
CA PRO A 75 3.61 8.49 24.41
C PRO A 75 3.60 7.16 25.18
N GLU A 76 2.78 7.09 26.22
CA GLU A 76 2.60 5.95 27.12
C GLU A 76 1.95 4.73 26.44
N ILE A 77 1.06 4.94 25.45
CA ILE A 77 0.36 3.85 24.73
C ILE A 77 0.78 3.72 23.26
N THR A 78 1.76 4.53 22.83
CA THR A 78 2.33 4.51 21.48
C THR A 78 2.82 3.12 21.07
N GLY A 79 3.41 2.36 22.01
CA GLY A 79 3.83 0.97 21.77
C GLY A 79 2.67 0.06 21.39
N ILE A 80 1.57 0.11 22.16
CA ILE A 80 0.36 -0.69 21.94
C ILE A 80 -0.29 -0.32 20.60
N ALA A 81 -0.45 0.97 20.33
CA ALA A 81 -1.04 1.44 19.07
C ALA A 81 -0.26 0.98 17.84
N THR A 82 1.08 1.03 17.89
CA THR A 82 1.93 0.60 16.76
C THR A 82 1.80 -0.91 16.52
N SER A 83 1.69 -1.70 17.60
CA SER A 83 1.46 -3.15 17.52
C SER A 83 0.12 -3.49 16.86
N VAL A 84 -0.96 -2.75 17.15
CA VAL A 84 -2.26 -2.95 16.48
C VAL A 84 -2.17 -2.72 14.97
N VAL A 85 -1.46 -1.67 14.55
CA VAL A 85 -1.24 -1.42 13.10
C VAL A 85 -0.39 -2.52 12.46
N ASN A 86 0.57 -3.07 13.20
CA ASN A 86 1.40 -4.17 12.74
C ASN A 86 0.59 -5.46 12.52
N ILE A 87 -0.38 -5.76 13.39
CA ILE A 87 -1.33 -6.86 13.21
C ILE A 87 -2.07 -6.72 11.87
N GLY A 88 -2.52 -5.52 11.50
CA GLY A 88 -3.16 -5.29 10.21
C GLY A 88 -2.25 -5.61 9.01
N GLY A 89 -0.95 -5.32 9.13
CA GLY A 89 0.06 -5.67 8.12
C GLY A 89 0.23 -7.18 7.96
N PHE A 90 0.29 -7.92 9.06
CA PHE A 90 0.36 -9.39 9.06
C PHE A 90 -0.94 -10.03 8.57
N LEU A 91 -2.09 -9.51 9.01
CA LEU A 91 -3.40 -9.98 8.58
C LEU A 91 -3.55 -9.87 7.06
N ARG A 92 -3.11 -8.75 6.48
CA ARG A 92 -3.05 -8.58 5.02
C ARG A 92 -2.19 -9.66 4.36
N GLY A 93 -1.00 -9.93 4.90
CA GLY A 93 -0.10 -10.97 4.39
C GLY A 93 -0.64 -12.39 4.57
N ALA A 94 -1.54 -12.62 5.54
CA ALA A 94 -2.16 -13.92 5.78
C ALA A 94 -3.43 -14.14 4.93
N ILE A 95 -4.20 -13.10 4.66
CA ILE A 95 -5.50 -13.21 3.96
C ILE A 95 -5.34 -13.16 2.43
N LEU A 96 -4.48 -12.29 1.90
CA LEU A 96 -4.36 -12.10 0.45
C LEU A 96 -3.82 -13.33 -0.30
N PRO A 97 -2.74 -13.99 0.14
CA PRO A 97 -2.19 -15.13 -0.61
C PRO A 97 -3.18 -16.31 -0.74
N PRO A 98 -3.91 -16.74 0.31
CA PRO A 98 -4.94 -17.76 0.17
C PRO A 98 -6.07 -17.37 -0.77
N ILE A 99 -6.56 -16.13 -0.72
CA ILE A 99 -7.62 -15.66 -1.62
C ILE A 99 -7.16 -15.74 -3.08
N VAL A 100 -5.96 -15.24 -3.37
CA VAL A 100 -5.39 -15.27 -4.72
C VAL A 100 -5.13 -16.72 -5.16
N GLY A 101 -4.59 -17.56 -4.28
CA GLY A 101 -4.36 -18.99 -4.54
C GLY A 101 -5.65 -19.73 -4.89
N SER A 102 -6.72 -19.56 -4.10
CA SER A 102 -8.02 -20.18 -4.37
C SER A 102 -8.64 -19.74 -5.70
N VAL A 103 -8.40 -18.50 -6.13
CA VAL A 103 -8.82 -18.01 -7.45
C VAL A 103 -8.03 -18.71 -8.55
N ILE A 104 -6.72 -18.86 -8.37
CA ILE A 104 -5.87 -19.58 -9.33
C ILE A 104 -6.34 -21.03 -9.45
N ASP A 105 -6.46 -21.75 -8.33
CA ASP A 105 -6.86 -23.16 -8.30
C ASP A 105 -8.24 -23.39 -8.94
N LYS A 106 -9.18 -22.46 -8.76
CA LYS A 106 -10.54 -22.58 -9.31
C LYS A 106 -10.61 -22.40 -10.83
N TYR A 107 -9.71 -21.59 -11.38
CA TYR A 107 -9.72 -21.22 -12.80
C TYR A 107 -8.56 -21.84 -13.59
N GLU A 108 -7.68 -22.57 -12.91
CA GLU A 108 -6.63 -23.41 -13.50
C GLU A 108 -7.28 -24.45 -14.44
N GLY A 109 -6.82 -24.48 -15.68
CA GLY A 109 -7.36 -25.37 -16.72
C GLY A 109 -8.64 -24.88 -17.44
N VAL A 110 -9.34 -23.87 -16.90
CA VAL A 110 -10.53 -23.28 -17.55
C VAL A 110 -10.19 -22.01 -18.33
N LEU A 111 -9.35 -21.14 -17.77
CA LEU A 111 -8.89 -19.92 -18.43
C LEU A 111 -7.46 -20.06 -18.94
N GLY A 112 -7.17 -19.40 -20.06
CA GLY A 112 -5.79 -19.24 -20.52
C GLY A 112 -4.93 -18.52 -19.47
N PRO A 113 -3.63 -18.84 -19.36
CA PRO A 113 -2.77 -18.40 -18.26
C PRO A 113 -2.74 -16.87 -18.08
N ILE A 114 -2.81 -16.13 -19.18
CA ILE A 114 -2.82 -14.66 -19.18
C ILE A 114 -4.05 -14.10 -18.43
N LYS A 115 -5.24 -14.62 -18.71
CA LYS A 115 -6.48 -14.19 -18.03
C LYS A 115 -6.52 -14.65 -16.58
N LEU A 116 -5.93 -15.80 -16.27
CA LEU A 116 -5.82 -16.32 -14.91
C LEU A 116 -5.01 -15.38 -14.00
N TYR A 117 -3.83 -14.96 -14.47
CA TYR A 117 -3.01 -13.97 -13.76
C TYR A 117 -3.69 -12.60 -13.70
N GLN A 118 -4.33 -12.16 -14.79
CA GLN A 118 -5.08 -10.90 -14.80
C GLN A 118 -6.19 -10.86 -13.74
N ASN A 119 -6.98 -11.94 -13.63
CA ASN A 119 -8.01 -12.06 -12.60
C ASN A 119 -7.42 -12.08 -11.20
N SER A 120 -6.30 -12.77 -10.99
CA SER A 120 -5.60 -12.81 -9.71
C SER A 120 -5.10 -11.42 -9.29
N PHE A 121 -4.53 -10.67 -10.24
CA PHE A 121 -4.08 -9.31 -10.02
C PHE A 121 -5.22 -8.31 -9.75
N LEU A 122 -6.44 -8.57 -10.24
CA LEU A 122 -7.61 -7.75 -9.89
C LEU A 122 -7.92 -7.81 -8.39
N TYR A 123 -7.80 -8.96 -7.73
CA TYR A 123 -7.99 -9.06 -6.27
C TYR A 123 -6.95 -8.25 -5.50
N CYS A 124 -5.69 -8.29 -5.95
CA CYS A 124 -4.64 -7.43 -5.40
C CYS A 124 -4.95 -5.94 -5.60
N LEU A 125 -5.45 -5.56 -6.78
CA LEU A 125 -5.83 -4.18 -7.09
C LEU A 125 -6.98 -3.71 -6.20
N ILE A 126 -8.01 -4.53 -5.99
CA ILE A 126 -9.13 -4.22 -5.09
C ILE A 126 -8.63 -3.97 -3.67
N ALA A 127 -7.74 -4.84 -3.15
CA ALA A 127 -7.17 -4.65 -1.82
C ALA A 127 -6.37 -3.34 -1.69
N VAL A 128 -5.64 -2.96 -2.73
CA VAL A 128 -4.90 -1.68 -2.77
C VAL A 128 -5.85 -0.49 -2.81
N VAL A 129 -6.94 -0.56 -3.60
CA VAL A 129 -7.97 0.50 -3.66
C VAL A 129 -8.66 0.67 -2.31
N ILE A 130 -9.03 -0.42 -1.63
CA ILE A 130 -9.59 -0.38 -0.27
C ILE A 130 -8.60 0.30 0.69
N GLY A 131 -7.32 -0.08 0.63
CA GLY A 131 -6.27 0.53 1.43
C GLY A 131 -6.12 2.04 1.17
N TYR A 132 -6.24 2.46 -0.08
CA TYR A 132 -6.17 3.88 -0.46
C TYR A 132 -7.39 4.67 0.01
N ILE A 133 -8.59 4.11 -0.10
CA ILE A 133 -9.81 4.72 0.45
C ILE A 133 -9.66 4.88 1.97
N ALA A 134 -9.06 3.91 2.65
CA ALA A 134 -8.77 4.00 4.07
C ALA A 134 -7.82 5.17 4.44
N ILE A 135 -6.95 5.63 3.53
CA ILE A 135 -6.10 6.81 3.75
C ILE A 135 -6.96 8.08 3.92
N PHE A 136 -8.12 8.17 3.28
CA PHE A 136 -9.00 9.33 3.45
C PHE A 136 -9.58 9.41 4.86
N LEU A 137 -9.83 8.26 5.50
CA LEU A 137 -10.27 8.13 6.88
C LEU A 137 -9.16 8.48 7.89
N VAL A 138 -7.89 8.48 7.47
CA VAL A 138 -6.78 8.92 8.32
C VAL A 138 -6.89 10.43 8.56
N LYS A 139 -6.99 10.79 9.85
CA LYS A 139 -7.02 12.18 10.31
C LYS A 139 -5.64 12.81 10.16
N GLU A 140 -5.59 14.04 9.65
CA GLU A 140 -4.31 14.74 9.49
C GLU A 140 -3.68 15.06 10.85
N THR A 141 -2.48 14.51 11.10
CA THR A 141 -1.69 14.82 12.30
C THR A 141 -0.80 16.05 12.18
N ASN A 142 -0.67 16.65 10.98
CA ASN A 142 0.17 17.85 10.73
C ASN A 142 1.59 17.78 11.38
N CYS A 143 2.16 16.58 11.51
CA CYS A 143 3.44 16.33 12.21
C CYS A 143 3.51 16.97 13.61
N LYS A 144 2.36 17.11 14.29
CA LYS A 144 2.27 17.57 15.67
C LYS A 144 1.54 16.49 16.46
N ASN A 145 2.10 16.14 17.63
CA ASN A 145 1.40 15.31 18.58
C ASN A 145 0.14 16.08 19.01
N ILE A 146 -1.05 15.62 18.61
CA ILE A 146 -2.32 16.29 18.91
C ILE A 146 -2.75 16.05 20.36
N TYR A 147 -1.90 15.40 21.16
CA TYR A 147 -2.13 15.22 22.58
C TYR A 147 -2.14 16.58 23.28
N LYS A 148 -3.34 17.01 23.67
CA LYS A 148 -3.53 18.03 24.70
C LYS A 148 -3.63 17.30 26.04
N PRO A 149 -2.74 17.55 27.02
CA PRO A 149 -2.97 17.08 28.38
C PRO A 149 -4.31 17.66 28.86
N LYS A 150 -5.15 16.80 29.41
CA LYS A 150 -6.35 17.21 30.15
C LYS A 150 -5.94 17.75 31.50
#